data_AF-A0A101MM29-F1
#
_entry.id   AF-A0A101MM29-F1
#
_cell.length_a   1.000
_cell.length_b   1.000
_cell.length_c   1.000
_cell.angle_alpha   90.00
_cell.angle_beta   90.00
_cell.angle_gamma   90.00
#
_symmetry.space_group_name_H-M   'P 1'
#
loop_
_entity.id
_entity.type
_entity.pdbx_description
1 polymer ?
#
loop_
_entity_poly.entity_id
_entity_poly.type
_entity_poly.pdbx_seq_one_letter_code
_entity_poly.pdbx_strand_id
1 'polypeptide(L)'
;MHFLAPLFPFLLSAITLSQAAPTGNSINTNTTTNTLHPNASKLPFGAVITHCAIPGTIALTFDDGPYIYTPQILDTLAEHGVRATFFLNGHNRGHIDSSPEVVQRALAEGHQLGSHTFVNTTQ
;
A
#
# COMPACT_ATOMS: atom_id res chain seq x y z
N MET A 1 50.80 -9.83 -15.34
CA MET A 1 50.09 -10.65 -16.34
C MET A 1 48.79 -9.93 -16.63
N HIS A 2 48.62 -9.49 -17.88
CA HIS A 2 47.57 -8.60 -18.33
C HIS A 2 46.23 -9.33 -18.36
N PHE A 3 45.21 -8.83 -17.64
CA PHE A 3 43.83 -9.23 -17.86
C PHE A 3 43.24 -8.36 -18.97
N LEU A 4 43.09 -8.95 -20.15
CA LEU A 4 42.33 -8.41 -21.27
C LEU A 4 40.84 -8.54 -20.96
N ALA A 5 40.14 -7.41 -20.80
CA ALA A 5 38.68 -7.36 -20.83
C ALA A 5 38.21 -7.41 -22.30
N PRO A 6 37.23 -8.26 -22.67
CA PRO A 6 36.67 -8.24 -24.00
C PRO A 6 35.65 -7.11 -24.16
N LEU A 7 35.93 -6.22 -25.11
CA LEU A 7 34.98 -5.28 -25.68
C LEU A 7 33.90 -6.06 -26.45
N PHE A 8 32.68 -6.10 -25.92
CA PHE A 8 31.50 -6.53 -26.67
C PHE A 8 30.67 -5.29 -27.07
N PRO A 9 30.48 -5.02 -28.37
CA PRO A 9 29.67 -3.91 -28.84
C PRO A 9 28.21 -4.37 -28.92
N PHE A 10 27.38 -3.96 -27.98
CA PHE A 10 25.93 -4.05 -28.15
C PHE A 10 25.42 -2.69 -28.64
N LEU A 11 25.34 -2.57 -29.96
CA LEU A 11 24.38 -1.68 -30.60
C LEU A 11 22.98 -2.10 -30.15
N LEU A 12 22.33 -1.29 -29.32
CA LEU A 12 20.88 -1.36 -29.16
C LEU A 12 20.29 -0.04 -29.65
N SER A 13 19.70 -0.17 -30.82
CA SER A 13 18.77 0.74 -31.50
C SER A 13 17.99 1.67 -30.56
N ALA A 14 18.03 2.96 -30.89
CA ALA A 14 17.19 3.98 -30.31
C ALA A 14 15.71 3.55 -30.38
N ILE A 15 15.07 3.39 -29.23
CA ILE A 15 13.63 3.21 -29.13
C ILE A 15 12.98 4.52 -29.55
N THR A 16 12.23 4.49 -30.63
CA THR A 16 11.34 5.58 -31.04
C THR A 16 10.37 5.90 -29.92
N LEU A 17 10.41 7.13 -29.41
CA LEU A 17 9.46 7.66 -28.46
C LEU A 17 8.11 7.84 -29.18
N SER A 18 7.21 6.85 -29.06
CA SER A 18 5.82 7.02 -29.48
C SER A 18 5.10 7.86 -28.42
N GLN A 19 5.04 9.18 -28.62
CA GLN A 19 4.07 10.01 -27.92
C GLN A 19 2.69 9.77 -28.57
N ALA A 20 1.91 8.87 -27.98
CA ALA A 20 0.47 8.93 -28.16
C ALA A 20 -0.07 9.97 -27.18
N ALA A 21 -0.23 11.22 -27.64
CA ALA A 21 -1.07 12.19 -26.95
C ALA A 21 -2.51 11.66 -26.98
N PRO A 22 -3.21 11.52 -25.83
CA PRO A 22 -4.62 11.22 -25.88
C PRO A 22 -5.34 12.46 -26.42
N THR A 23 -5.81 12.37 -27.66
CA THR A 23 -6.80 13.27 -28.23
C THR A 23 -7.99 13.32 -27.29
N GLY A 24 -8.35 14.53 -26.87
CA GLY A 24 -9.42 14.79 -25.91
C GLY A 24 -10.68 14.02 -26.25
N ASN A 25 -11.04 13.07 -25.39
CA ASN A 25 -12.33 12.44 -25.40
C ASN A 25 -13.18 13.13 -24.32
N SER A 26 -14.32 13.68 -24.76
CA SER A 26 -15.36 14.26 -23.91
C SER A 26 -15.59 13.40 -22.67
N ILE A 27 -15.26 13.94 -21.49
CA ILE A 27 -15.55 13.27 -20.21
C ILE A 27 -17.06 13.35 -20.02
N ASN A 28 -17.75 12.29 -20.43
CA ASN A 28 -19.12 12.03 -19.99
C ASN A 28 -19.01 11.65 -18.50
N THR A 29 -19.45 12.53 -17.60
CA THR A 29 -19.27 12.47 -16.14
C THR A 29 -20.07 11.37 -15.42
N ASN A 30 -20.33 10.22 -16.05
CA ASN A 30 -21.15 9.13 -15.49
C ASN A 30 -20.41 7.79 -15.44
N THR A 31 -19.11 7.77 -15.16
CA THR A 31 -18.39 6.52 -14.86
C THR A 31 -17.45 6.71 -13.69
N THR A 32 -18.03 7.08 -12.55
CA THR A 32 -17.46 6.78 -11.23
C THR A 32 -17.67 5.28 -10.97
N THR A 33 -17.00 4.40 -11.74
CA THR A 33 -16.80 3.04 -11.23
C THR A 33 -15.79 3.16 -10.11
N ASN A 34 -16.32 3.46 -8.93
CA ASN A 34 -15.74 3.14 -7.66
C ASN A 34 -15.33 1.66 -7.75
N THR A 35 -14.08 1.38 -8.11
CA THR A 35 -13.51 0.03 -8.07
C THR A 35 -13.28 -0.35 -6.60
N LEU A 36 -14.33 -0.24 -5.79
CA LEU A 36 -14.47 -1.05 -4.61
C LEU A 36 -14.41 -2.49 -5.10
N HIS A 37 -13.57 -3.31 -4.48
CA HIS A 37 -13.47 -4.74 -4.74
C HIS A 37 -14.84 -5.31 -5.16
N PRO A 38 -14.93 -6.10 -6.25
CA PRO A 38 -16.20 -6.66 -6.75
C PRO A 38 -16.87 -7.68 -5.79
N ASN A 39 -16.53 -7.66 -4.50
CA ASN A 39 -17.05 -8.51 -3.43
C ASN A 39 -17.19 -7.79 -2.07
N ALA A 40 -16.96 -6.47 -1.97
CA ALA A 40 -17.04 -5.78 -0.68
C ALA A 40 -18.44 -5.87 -0.02
N SER A 41 -19.50 -6.02 -0.81
CA SER A 41 -20.89 -6.18 -0.35
C SER A 41 -21.23 -7.56 0.26
N LYS A 42 -20.28 -8.50 0.33
CA LYS A 42 -20.51 -9.86 0.85
C LYS A 42 -19.88 -10.14 2.22
N LEU A 43 -19.07 -9.23 2.77
CA LEU A 43 -18.44 -9.43 4.07
C LEU A 43 -19.43 -9.13 5.21
N PRO A 44 -19.51 -9.97 6.25
CA PRO A 44 -20.43 -9.75 7.35
C PRO A 44 -19.99 -8.55 8.19
N PHE A 45 -20.90 -7.60 8.44
CA PHE A 45 -20.70 -6.53 9.42
C PHE A 45 -21.02 -7.04 10.82
N GLY A 46 -20.27 -6.58 11.83
CA GLY A 46 -20.47 -6.97 13.23
C GLY A 46 -20.07 -8.41 13.57
N ALA A 47 -19.40 -9.11 12.65
CA ALA A 47 -18.85 -10.44 12.88
C ALA A 47 -17.33 -10.37 13.06
N VAL A 48 -16.80 -11.26 13.89
CA VAL A 48 -15.35 -11.44 14.04
C VAL A 48 -14.82 -12.21 12.84
N ILE A 49 -13.80 -11.67 12.18
CA ILE A 49 -13.12 -12.29 11.03
C ILE A 49 -11.72 -12.72 11.50
N THR A 50 -11.44 -14.02 11.46
CA THR A 50 -10.16 -14.59 11.95
C THR A 50 -9.33 -15.25 10.85
N HIS A 51 -9.85 -15.38 9.62
CA HIS A 51 -9.18 -16.06 8.52
C HIS A 51 -9.40 -15.34 7.19
N CYS A 52 -8.44 -15.50 6.28
CA CYS A 52 -8.55 -14.99 4.91
C CYS A 52 -9.60 -15.78 4.13
N ALA A 53 -10.39 -15.09 3.30
CA ALA A 53 -11.36 -15.74 2.42
C ALA A 53 -10.71 -16.39 1.18
N ILE A 54 -9.52 -15.93 0.80
CA ILE A 54 -8.78 -16.42 -0.37
C ILE A 54 -7.75 -17.47 0.11
N PRO A 55 -7.83 -18.74 -0.34
CA PRO A 55 -6.87 -19.77 0.04
C PRO A 55 -5.43 -19.41 -0.33
N GLY A 56 -4.47 -19.81 0.52
CA GLY A 56 -3.05 -19.57 0.29
C GLY A 56 -2.60 -18.11 0.48
N THR A 57 -3.46 -17.24 1.02
CA THR A 57 -3.10 -15.87 1.36
C THR A 57 -2.88 -15.71 2.87
N ILE A 58 -2.02 -14.75 3.22
CA ILE A 58 -1.77 -14.31 4.58
C ILE A 58 -1.96 -12.80 4.60
N ALA A 59 -2.63 -12.29 5.63
CA ALA A 59 -2.73 -10.86 5.90
C ALA A 59 -1.83 -10.52 7.09
N LEU A 60 -0.78 -9.75 6.85
CA LEU A 60 0.04 -9.21 7.92
C LEU A 60 -0.62 -7.94 8.45
N THR A 61 -0.84 -7.89 9.77
CA THR A 61 -1.54 -6.78 10.43
C THR A 61 -0.70 -6.22 11.57
N PHE A 62 -0.77 -4.90 11.77
CA PHE A 62 -0.12 -4.20 12.87
C PHE A 62 -1.14 -3.31 13.58
N ASP A 63 -1.19 -3.42 14.91
CA ASP A 63 -2.12 -2.68 15.77
C ASP A 63 -1.37 -1.57 16.53
N ASP A 64 -2.12 -0.70 17.21
CA ASP A 64 -1.63 0.35 18.13
C ASP A 64 -0.80 1.50 17.53
N GLY A 65 -0.56 1.50 16.22
CA GLY A 65 0.17 2.56 15.51
C GLY A 65 -0.63 3.86 15.31
N PRO A 66 0.00 4.91 14.74
CA PRO A 66 1.41 4.98 14.36
C PRO A 66 2.32 5.20 15.57
N TYR A 67 3.54 4.66 15.52
CA TYR A 67 4.54 4.83 16.57
C TYR A 67 5.96 4.92 15.98
N ILE A 68 6.98 5.09 16.82
CA ILE A 68 8.36 5.33 16.40
C ILE A 68 8.94 4.22 15.49
N TYR A 69 8.41 3.00 15.55
CA TYR A 69 8.86 1.87 14.75
C TYR A 69 8.13 1.73 13.42
N THR A 70 7.00 2.42 13.23
CA THR A 70 6.19 2.31 12.00
C THR A 70 7.00 2.64 10.73
N PRO A 71 7.86 3.67 10.69
CA PRO A 71 8.69 3.93 9.51
C PRO A 71 9.62 2.77 9.13
N GLN A 72 10.26 2.13 10.11
CA GLN A 72 11.14 0.99 9.86
C GLN A 72 10.37 -0.24 9.38
N ILE A 73 9.14 -0.44 9.89
CA ILE A 73 8.25 -1.48 9.40
C ILE A 73 7.90 -1.22 7.92
N LEU A 74 7.56 0.02 7.56
CA LEU A 74 7.28 0.41 6.17
C LEU A 74 8.48 0.18 5.25
N ASP A 75 9.69 0.55 5.69
CA ASP A 75 10.93 0.27 4.95
C ASP A 75 11.10 -1.24 4.70
N THR A 76 10.90 -2.05 5.73
CA THR A 76 11.03 -3.52 5.63
C THR A 76 9.99 -4.12 4.68
N LEU A 77 8.74 -3.64 4.74
CA LEU A 77 7.67 -4.08 3.84
C LEU A 77 7.97 -3.70 2.39
N ALA A 78 8.45 -2.48 2.16
CA ALA A 78 8.84 -2.00 0.85
C ALA A 78 10.02 -2.79 0.25
N GLU A 79 11.04 -3.10 1.05
CA GLU A 79 12.18 -3.94 0.65
C GLU A 79 11.76 -5.33 0.15
N HIS A 80 10.70 -5.89 0.74
CA HIS A 80 10.18 -7.21 0.38
C HIS A 80 9.02 -7.16 -0.63
N GLY A 81 8.58 -5.97 -1.06
CA GLY A 81 7.42 -5.80 -1.93
C GLY A 81 6.11 -6.32 -1.33
N VAL A 82 5.99 -6.31 0.00
CA VAL A 82 4.83 -6.83 0.74
C VAL A 82 3.91 -5.68 1.15
N ARG A 83 2.59 -5.92 1.09
CA ARG A 83 1.58 -5.01 1.63
C ARG A 83 1.02 -5.56 2.94
N ALA A 84 0.75 -4.68 3.89
CA ALA A 84 0.16 -5.00 5.18
C ALA A 84 -1.09 -4.15 5.45
N THR A 85 -1.76 -4.44 6.58
CA THR A 85 -2.85 -3.62 7.12
C THR A 85 -2.43 -3.02 8.45
N PHE A 86 -2.62 -1.72 8.64
CA PHE A 86 -2.34 -1.02 9.89
C PHE A 86 -3.64 -0.60 10.54
N PHE A 87 -3.95 -1.16 11.72
CA PHE A 87 -5.05 -0.73 12.56
C PHE A 87 -4.55 0.36 13.50
N LEU A 88 -4.91 1.62 13.18
CA LEU A 88 -4.37 2.80 13.85
C LEU A 88 -5.29 3.30 14.98
N ASN A 89 -4.68 3.77 16.07
CA ASN A 89 -5.35 4.56 17.08
C ASN A 89 -5.32 6.05 16.74
N GLY A 90 -6.25 6.81 17.34
CA GLY A 90 -6.14 8.27 17.38
C GLY A 90 -5.08 8.73 18.38
N HIS A 91 -5.12 8.17 19.59
CA HIS A 91 -4.23 8.49 20.71
C HIS A 91 -3.98 7.24 21.57
N ASN A 92 -2.75 6.72 21.51
CA ASN A 92 -2.28 5.59 22.31
C ASN A 92 -0.79 5.80 22.68
N ARG A 93 0.12 4.99 22.13
CA ARG A 93 1.58 5.15 22.31
C ARG A 93 2.09 6.38 21.56
N GLY A 94 1.50 6.64 20.39
CA GLY A 94 1.64 7.89 19.63
C GLY A 94 0.29 8.59 19.49
N HIS A 95 0.32 9.76 18.87
CA HIS A 95 -0.88 10.47 18.44
C HIS A 95 -0.90 10.50 16.90
N ILE A 96 -2.06 10.25 16.29
CA ILE A 96 -2.15 10.20 14.82
C ILE A 96 -1.76 11.54 14.18
N ASP A 97 -2.15 12.65 14.83
CA ASP A 97 -1.82 14.01 14.40
C ASP A 97 -0.34 14.39 14.58
N SER A 98 0.44 13.65 15.38
CA SER A 98 1.88 13.92 15.53
C SER A 98 2.74 13.27 14.46
N SER A 99 2.17 12.39 13.64
CA SER A 99 2.90 11.69 12.57
C SER A 99 2.05 11.47 11.30
N PRO A 100 1.37 12.52 10.78
CA PRO A 100 0.51 12.39 9.60
C PRO A 100 1.29 11.92 8.37
N GLU A 101 2.58 12.27 8.27
CA GLU A 101 3.45 11.85 7.17
C GLU A 101 3.62 10.33 7.10
N VAL A 102 3.75 9.66 8.26
CA VAL A 102 3.89 8.20 8.30
C VAL A 102 2.59 7.50 7.90
N VAL A 103 1.44 8.05 8.31
CA VAL A 103 0.13 7.54 7.92
C VAL A 103 -0.11 7.72 6.42
N GLN A 104 0.22 8.88 5.87
CA GLN A 104 0.14 9.15 4.43
C GLN A 104 1.07 8.26 3.63
N ARG A 105 2.30 8.03 4.12
CA ARG A 105 3.27 7.11 3.52
C ARG A 105 2.70 5.70 3.43
N ALA A 106 2.12 5.18 4.52
CA ALA A 106 1.54 3.84 4.52
C ALA A 106 0.45 3.68 3.44
N LEU A 107 -0.41 4.70 3.28
CA LEU A 107 -1.44 4.70 2.24
C LEU A 107 -0.82 4.80 0.83
N ALA A 108 0.17 5.67 0.64
CA ALA A 108 0.85 5.88 -0.65
C ALA A 108 1.62 4.62 -1.12
N GLU A 109 2.16 3.84 -0.19
CA GLU A 109 2.83 2.56 -0.45
C GLU A 109 1.86 1.38 -0.65
N GLY A 110 0.55 1.64 -0.62
CA GLY A 110 -0.49 0.67 -0.95
C GLY A 110 -0.90 -0.25 0.20
N HIS A 111 -0.58 0.11 1.44
CA HIS A 111 -1.09 -0.58 2.62
C HIS A 111 -2.54 -0.20 2.91
N GLN A 112 -3.24 -1.08 3.61
CA GLN A 112 -4.60 -0.80 4.09
C GLN A 112 -4.55 -0.13 5.46
N LEU A 113 -5.38 0.89 5.67
CA LEU A 113 -5.58 1.50 6.99
C LEU A 113 -6.92 1.05 7.58
N GLY A 114 -6.90 0.62 8.84
CA GLY A 114 -8.07 0.24 9.63
C GLY A 114 -8.14 1.07 10.92
N SER A 115 -9.34 1.17 11.50
CA SER A 115 -9.54 1.81 12.81
C SER A 115 -9.24 0.82 13.94
N HIS A 116 -8.48 1.27 14.93
CA HIS A 116 -8.28 0.57 16.20
C HIS A 116 -8.87 1.32 17.39
N THR A 117 -9.91 2.14 17.16
CA THR A 117 -10.53 3.10 18.12
C THR A 117 -9.67 4.36 18.40
N PHE A 118 -10.27 5.39 18.99
CA PHE A 118 -9.56 6.65 19.26
C PHE A 118 -8.57 6.50 20.42
N VAL A 119 -9.07 6.14 21.61
CA VAL A 119 -8.26 5.76 22.77
C VAL A 119 -8.40 4.26 22.99
N ASN A 120 -7.28 3.55 23.11
CA ASN A 120 -7.28 2.11 23.42
C ASN A 120 -7.60 1.88 24.92
N THR A 121 -8.78 2.30 25.35
CA THR A 121 -9.33 1.97 26.67
C THR A 121 -10.26 0.77 26.50
N THR A 122 -9.99 -0.29 27.25
CA THR A 122 -10.89 -1.44 27.39
C THR A 122 -12.30 -0.94 27.70
N GLN A 123 -13.28 -1.27 26.85
CA GLN A 123 -14.69 -1.13 27.19
C GLN A 123 -15.13 -2.25 28.14
#